data_AF-A0ABD0P5U1-F1
#
_entry.id   AF-A0ABD0P5U1-F1
#
_cell.length_a   1.000
_cell.length_b   1.000
_cell.length_c   1.000
_cell.angle_alpha   90.00
_cell.angle_beta   90.00
_cell.angle_gamma   90.00
#
_symmetry.space_group_name_H-M   'P 1'
#
loop_
_entity.id
_entity.type
_entity.pdbx_description
1 polymer ?
#
loop_
_entity_poly.entity_id
_entity_poly.type
_entity_poly.pdbx_seq_one_letter_code
_entity_poly.pdbx_strand_id
1 'polypeptide(L)'
;MADIESMFYQVKVPEHDADLLRFLWWPNGRLDEAVKEFQMTVHLFGATSSPSVASYALRRTAEDHKDVASPDAIQTVLRNFYVDDCLRSVATEYAAVTLVSDLRALCSSGGFTLTKWTSNSRKVLLSIPEEHRASEVKNLDLRHDNLSVERTLGVQWDTEKDTFTYSMKLQDKPMTRRGILSIVNSIYDPLGFLAPVILHAKLLLKDLCKEQRGWDENIDGKHAEDWERRMKDVTHLSNFH
;
A
#
# COMPACT_ATOMS: atom_id res chain seq x y z
N MET A 1 -5.54 -2.58 10.49
CA MET A 1 -4.60 -2.84 9.39
C MET A 1 -3.26 -3.24 9.98
N ALA A 2 -2.56 -4.14 9.31
CA ALA A 2 -1.19 -4.52 9.63
C ALA A 2 -0.45 -4.88 8.34
N ASP A 3 0.86 -5.01 8.44
CA ASP A 3 1.76 -5.44 7.38
C ASP A 3 2.55 -6.67 7.85
N ILE A 4 3.05 -7.49 6.92
CA ILE A 4 4.00 -8.56 7.26
C ILE A 4 5.42 -8.03 7.03
N GLU A 5 6.22 -8.00 8.10
CA GLU A 5 7.58 -7.47 8.04
C GLU A 5 8.44 -8.21 7.03
N SER A 6 8.85 -7.57 5.94
CA SER A 6 9.73 -8.21 4.95
C SER A 6 9.24 -9.60 4.51
N MET A 7 7.93 -9.73 4.19
CA MET A 7 7.22 -11.00 3.98
C MET A 7 8.02 -12.08 3.23
N PHE A 8 8.65 -11.73 2.10
CA PHE A 8 9.38 -12.71 1.28
C PHE A 8 10.63 -13.26 1.97
N TYR A 9 11.32 -12.44 2.76
CA TYR A 9 12.52 -12.84 3.49
C TYR A 9 12.22 -13.77 4.67
N GLN A 10 10.95 -13.90 5.07
CA GLN A 10 10.51 -14.85 6.08
C GLN A 10 10.27 -16.27 5.50
N VAL A 11 10.38 -16.46 4.18
CA VAL A 11 10.15 -17.74 3.51
C VAL A 11 11.43 -18.24 2.86
N LYS A 12 11.90 -19.42 3.31
CA LYS A 12 13.12 -20.06 2.79
C LYS A 12 12.93 -20.61 1.39
N VAL A 13 13.98 -20.53 0.58
CA VAL A 13 14.05 -21.17 -0.73
C VAL A 13 14.63 -22.58 -0.55
N PRO A 14 14.11 -23.60 -1.26
CA PRO A 14 14.72 -24.93 -1.26
C PRO A 14 16.19 -24.88 -1.66
N GLU A 15 17.05 -25.65 -0.99
CA GLU A 15 18.50 -25.61 -1.22
C GLU A 15 18.89 -25.85 -2.69
N HIS A 16 18.16 -26.71 -3.41
CA HIS A 16 18.41 -27.00 -4.82
C HIS A 16 18.04 -25.84 -5.76
N ASP A 17 17.18 -24.91 -5.34
CA ASP A 17 16.78 -23.74 -6.12
C ASP A 17 17.60 -22.50 -5.75
N ALA A 18 18.22 -22.48 -4.57
CA ALA A 18 18.96 -21.32 -4.06
C ALA A 18 20.12 -20.92 -4.99
N ASP A 19 20.72 -21.86 -5.74
CA ASP A 19 21.80 -21.59 -6.70
C ASP A 19 21.36 -20.66 -7.84
N LEU A 20 20.06 -20.59 -8.14
CA LEU A 20 19.50 -19.67 -9.14
C LEU A 20 19.39 -18.23 -8.62
N LEU A 21 19.63 -18.00 -7.33
CA LEU A 21 19.48 -16.70 -6.66
C LEU A 21 20.82 -16.11 -6.22
N ARG A 22 21.90 -16.46 -6.93
CA ARG A 22 23.24 -15.92 -6.71
C ARG A 22 23.35 -14.49 -7.25
N PHE A 23 24.08 -13.65 -6.54
CA PHE A 23 24.37 -12.28 -6.96
C PHE A 23 25.81 -11.90 -6.63
N LEU A 24 26.35 -10.99 -7.44
CA LEU A 24 27.70 -10.46 -7.29
C LEU A 24 27.66 -9.14 -6.51
N TRP A 25 28.64 -8.94 -5.64
CA TRP A 25 28.76 -7.76 -4.80
C TRP A 25 30.20 -7.28 -4.75
N TRP A 26 30.38 -5.99 -5.02
CA TRP A 26 31.66 -5.32 -4.81
C TRP A 26 31.64 -4.61 -3.45
N PRO A 27 32.47 -5.04 -2.49
CA PRO A 27 32.56 -4.36 -1.20
C PRO A 27 32.86 -2.86 -1.40
N ASN A 28 32.21 -2.01 -0.61
CA ASN A 28 32.39 -0.56 -0.63
C ASN A 28 32.11 0.12 -1.99
N GLY A 29 31.43 -0.55 -2.93
CA GLY A 29 31.18 -0.02 -4.28
C GLY A 29 32.44 0.11 -5.15
N ARG A 30 33.52 -0.59 -4.77
CA ARG A 30 34.83 -0.48 -5.40
C ARG A 30 35.03 -1.59 -6.43
N LEU A 31 34.96 -1.23 -7.72
CA LEU A 31 35.09 -2.16 -8.84
C LEU A 31 36.51 -2.73 -9.01
N ASP A 32 37.49 -2.14 -8.35
CA ASP A 32 38.89 -2.59 -8.27
C ASP A 32 39.11 -3.67 -7.20
N GLU A 33 38.16 -3.84 -6.28
CA GLU A 33 38.21 -4.92 -5.28
C GLU A 33 37.69 -6.25 -5.85
N ALA A 34 38.12 -7.36 -5.25
CA ALA A 34 37.66 -8.69 -5.66
C ALA A 34 36.14 -8.82 -5.45
N VAL A 35 35.44 -9.21 -6.52
CA VAL A 35 34.00 -9.45 -6.47
C VAL A 35 33.69 -10.59 -5.49
N LYS A 36 32.66 -10.39 -4.66
CA LYS A 36 32.12 -11.43 -3.78
C LYS A 36 30.86 -11.99 -4.38
N GLU A 37 30.72 -13.30 -4.27
CA GLU A 37 29.50 -14.01 -4.65
C GLU A 37 28.68 -14.30 -3.40
N PHE A 38 27.40 -13.96 -3.45
CA PHE A 38 26.43 -14.23 -2.41
C PHE A 38 25.26 -15.02 -2.98
N GLN A 39 24.56 -15.73 -2.11
CA GLN A 39 23.41 -16.54 -2.45
C GLN A 39 22.25 -16.18 -1.52
N MET A 40 21.09 -15.87 -2.08
CA MET A 40 19.88 -15.69 -1.27
C MET A 40 19.34 -17.06 -0.84
N THR A 41 19.08 -17.21 0.46
CA THR A 41 18.50 -18.43 1.05
C THR A 41 16.99 -18.30 1.30
N VAL A 42 16.43 -17.14 0.95
CA VAL A 42 15.03 -16.76 1.16
C VAL A 42 14.49 -16.13 -0.11
N HIS A 43 13.18 -16.11 -0.25
CA HIS A 43 12.54 -15.51 -1.42
C HIS A 43 12.85 -14.02 -1.49
N LEU A 44 13.32 -13.55 -2.66
CA LEU A 44 13.72 -12.15 -2.86
C LEU A 44 12.58 -11.28 -3.40
N PHE A 45 12.66 -9.99 -3.09
CA PHE A 45 11.82 -8.97 -3.71
C PHE A 45 12.18 -8.78 -5.19
N GLY A 46 11.16 -8.72 -6.05
CA GLY A 46 11.34 -8.55 -7.51
C GLY A 46 11.34 -9.86 -8.31
N ALA A 47 11.48 -11.02 -7.66
CA ALA A 47 11.24 -12.30 -8.34
C ALA A 47 9.72 -12.53 -8.52
N THR A 48 9.31 -12.92 -9.72
CA THR A 48 7.90 -13.12 -10.07
C THR A 48 7.22 -14.24 -9.28
N SER A 49 7.98 -15.23 -8.81
CA SER A 49 7.48 -16.37 -8.03
C SER A 49 7.31 -16.06 -6.54
N SER A 50 8.10 -15.13 -5.97
CA SER A 50 8.12 -14.85 -4.52
C SER A 50 6.74 -14.51 -3.94
N PRO A 51 5.90 -13.67 -4.57
CA PRO A 51 4.57 -13.37 -4.03
C PRO A 51 3.69 -14.61 -3.92
N SER A 52 3.73 -15.50 -4.91
CA SER A 52 2.91 -16.71 -4.92
C SER A 52 3.36 -17.70 -3.84
N VAL A 53 4.67 -17.88 -3.67
CA VAL A 53 5.21 -18.82 -2.67
C VAL A 53 4.98 -18.30 -1.25
N ALA A 54 5.21 -17.01 -1.00
CA ALA A 54 4.96 -16.41 0.31
C ALA A 54 3.48 -16.41 0.68
N SER A 55 2.59 -16.10 -0.26
CA SER A 55 1.14 -16.21 -0.04
C SER A 55 0.72 -17.65 0.27
N TYR A 56 1.31 -18.64 -0.42
CA TYR A 56 1.04 -20.04 -0.14
C TYR A 56 1.49 -20.43 1.27
N ALA A 57 2.71 -20.06 1.66
CA ALA A 57 3.25 -20.34 3.00
C ALA A 57 2.36 -19.74 4.10
N LEU A 58 1.94 -18.48 3.94
CA LEU A 58 1.03 -17.81 4.89
C LEU A 58 -0.32 -18.54 4.99
N ARG A 59 -0.91 -18.93 3.86
CA ARG A 59 -2.18 -19.68 3.85
C ARG A 59 -2.04 -21.08 4.43
N ARG A 60 -0.92 -21.76 4.14
CA ARG A 60 -0.60 -23.07 4.70
C ARG A 60 -0.49 -23.00 6.22
N THR A 61 0.12 -21.94 6.78
CA THR A 61 0.11 -21.70 8.24
C THR A 61 -1.31 -21.69 8.82
N ALA A 62 -2.25 -21.01 8.16
CA ALA A 62 -3.65 -21.01 8.59
C ALA A 62 -4.30 -22.39 8.47
N GLU A 63 -4.07 -23.11 7.37
CA GLU A 63 -4.60 -24.47 7.19
C GLU A 63 -4.07 -25.45 8.24
N ASP A 64 -2.78 -25.39 8.55
CA ASP A 64 -2.11 -26.30 9.50
C ASP A 64 -2.56 -26.05 10.95
N HIS A 65 -3.07 -24.85 11.26
CA HIS A 65 -3.52 -24.45 12.59
C HIS A 65 -5.05 -24.36 12.71
N LYS A 66 -5.82 -24.79 11.71
CA LYS A 66 -7.28 -24.63 11.65
C LYS A 66 -8.04 -25.21 12.86
N ASP A 67 -7.48 -26.25 13.48
CA ASP A 67 -8.13 -26.99 14.56
C ASP A 67 -7.80 -26.41 15.96
N VAL A 68 -6.82 -25.50 16.04
CA VAL A 68 -6.34 -24.91 17.31
C VAL A 68 -6.46 -23.40 17.36
N ALA A 69 -6.37 -22.71 16.21
CA ALA A 69 -6.44 -21.27 16.13
C ALA A 69 -7.88 -20.76 16.02
N SER A 70 -8.07 -19.49 16.36
CA SER A 70 -9.35 -18.79 16.24
C SER A 70 -9.87 -18.84 14.78
N PRO A 71 -11.13 -19.27 14.55
CA PRO A 71 -11.70 -19.30 13.20
C PRO A 71 -11.66 -17.94 12.49
N ASP A 72 -11.80 -16.84 13.25
CA ASP A 72 -11.72 -15.49 12.70
C ASP A 72 -10.30 -15.13 12.23
N ALA A 73 -9.27 -15.56 12.96
CA ALA A 73 -7.88 -15.37 12.55
C ALA A 73 -7.55 -16.20 11.30
N ILE A 74 -7.96 -17.47 11.26
CA ILE A 74 -7.84 -18.34 10.09
C ILE A 74 -8.49 -17.68 8.87
N GLN A 75 -9.75 -17.28 9.00
CA GLN A 75 -10.49 -16.69 7.90
C GLN A 75 -9.87 -15.37 7.44
N THR A 76 -9.37 -14.56 8.38
CA THR A 76 -8.67 -13.31 8.06
C THR A 76 -7.40 -13.59 7.25
N VAL A 77 -6.57 -14.56 7.64
CA VAL A 77 -5.39 -14.95 6.84
C VAL A 77 -5.78 -15.40 5.43
N LEU A 78 -6.87 -16.16 5.30
CA LEU A 78 -7.28 -16.72 4.01
C LEU A 78 -7.96 -15.72 3.07
N ARG A 79 -8.55 -14.63 3.58
CA ARG A 79 -9.44 -13.75 2.80
C ARG A 79 -9.13 -12.25 2.89
N ASN A 80 -8.30 -11.83 3.82
CA ASN A 80 -8.11 -10.41 4.15
C ASN A 80 -6.65 -9.95 4.00
N PHE A 81 -5.79 -10.75 3.37
CA PHE A 81 -4.46 -10.33 2.96
C PHE A 81 -4.44 -9.97 1.47
N TYR A 82 -3.85 -8.82 1.17
CA TYR A 82 -3.40 -8.47 -0.18
C TYR A 82 -1.87 -8.44 -0.16
N VAL A 83 -1.25 -9.53 -0.60
CA VAL A 83 0.19 -9.77 -0.41
C VAL A 83 0.54 -9.68 1.09
N ASP A 84 1.29 -8.67 1.51
CA ASP A 84 1.76 -8.40 2.87
C ASP A 84 0.76 -7.57 3.70
N ASP A 85 -0.15 -6.84 3.05
CA ASP A 85 -1.14 -5.98 3.70
C ASP A 85 -2.33 -6.78 4.26
N CYS A 86 -2.55 -6.71 5.57
CA CYS A 86 -3.71 -7.28 6.28
C CYS A 86 -4.81 -6.22 6.51
N LEU A 87 -5.98 -6.45 5.93
CA LEU A 87 -7.11 -5.52 5.95
C LEU A 87 -8.39 -6.18 6.46
N ARG A 88 -8.69 -5.91 7.73
CA ARG A 88 -9.87 -6.46 8.40
C ARG A 88 -10.51 -5.41 9.31
N SER A 89 -11.82 -5.26 9.18
CA SER A 89 -12.69 -4.46 10.07
C SER A 89 -13.67 -5.38 10.79
N VAL A 90 -14.00 -5.06 12.04
CA VAL A 90 -14.93 -5.81 12.90
C VAL A 90 -15.81 -4.83 13.67
N ALA A 91 -16.97 -5.29 14.13
CA ALA A 91 -18.01 -4.43 14.68
C ALA A 91 -17.67 -3.79 16.04
N THR A 92 -16.72 -4.33 16.81
CA THR A 92 -16.41 -3.86 18.16
C THR A 92 -14.92 -3.80 18.44
N GLU A 93 -14.51 -2.87 19.30
CA GLU A 93 -13.12 -2.75 19.77
C GLU A 93 -12.65 -4.03 20.47
N TYR A 94 -13.53 -4.68 21.24
CA TYR A 94 -13.23 -5.95 21.90
C TYR A 94 -12.88 -7.06 20.89
N ALA A 95 -13.73 -7.25 19.87
CA ALA A 95 -13.45 -8.21 18.80
C ALA A 95 -12.16 -7.88 18.06
N ALA A 96 -11.86 -6.59 17.85
CA ALA A 96 -10.64 -6.14 17.20
C ALA A 96 -9.40 -6.48 18.05
N VAL A 97 -9.42 -6.19 19.35
CA VAL A 97 -8.31 -6.52 20.27
C VAL A 97 -8.05 -8.01 20.30
N THR A 98 -9.08 -8.84 20.42
CA THR A 98 -8.95 -10.31 20.40
C THR A 98 -8.35 -10.78 19.07
N LEU A 99 -8.90 -10.30 17.94
CA LEU A 99 -8.42 -10.70 16.62
C LEU A 99 -6.97 -10.31 16.38
N VAL A 100 -6.53 -9.13 16.85
CA VAL A 100 -5.12 -8.72 16.76
C VAL A 100 -4.22 -9.70 17.51
N SER A 101 -4.61 -10.11 18.72
CA SER A 101 -3.86 -11.09 19.50
C SER A 101 -3.79 -12.44 18.78
N ASP A 102 -4.94 -12.94 18.30
CA ASP A 102 -5.04 -14.23 17.61
C ASP A 102 -4.24 -14.26 16.30
N LEU A 103 -4.30 -13.16 15.52
CA LEU A 103 -3.53 -13.03 14.28
C LEU A 103 -2.03 -13.00 14.53
N ARG A 104 -1.58 -12.27 15.56
CA ARG A 104 -0.15 -12.25 15.91
C ARG A 104 0.32 -13.65 16.32
N ALA A 105 -0.45 -14.36 17.13
CA ALA A 105 -0.12 -15.72 17.53
C ALA A 105 -0.07 -16.69 16.34
N LEU A 106 -1.09 -16.66 15.47
CA LEU A 106 -1.18 -17.51 14.28
C LEU A 106 -0.07 -17.23 13.27
N CYS A 107 0.18 -15.96 12.93
CA CYS A 107 1.25 -15.62 11.99
C CYS A 107 2.61 -16.00 12.57
N SER A 108 2.84 -15.75 13.87
CA SER A 108 4.12 -16.09 14.52
C SER A 108 4.38 -17.60 14.55
N SER A 109 3.34 -18.45 14.66
CA SER A 109 3.53 -19.90 14.60
C SER A 109 3.96 -20.40 13.22
N GLY A 110 3.63 -19.64 12.16
CA GLY A 110 4.15 -19.84 10.81
C GLY A 110 5.44 -19.10 10.50
N GLY A 111 6.06 -18.43 11.47
CA GLY A 111 7.27 -17.64 11.29
C GLY A 111 7.05 -16.27 10.61
N PHE A 112 5.81 -15.78 10.58
CA PHE A 112 5.46 -14.46 10.05
C PHE A 112 5.25 -13.43 11.17
N THR A 113 6.00 -12.33 11.12
CA THR A 113 5.86 -11.22 12.06
C THR A 113 4.95 -10.14 11.48
N LEU A 114 3.84 -9.87 12.16
CA LEU A 114 2.94 -8.74 11.85
C LEU A 114 3.45 -7.44 12.49
N THR A 115 3.50 -6.39 11.69
CA THR A 115 4.03 -5.07 12.05
C THR A 115 3.14 -3.96 11.49
N LYS A 116 3.57 -2.70 11.67
CA LYS A 116 2.89 -1.47 11.21
C LYS A 116 1.39 -1.46 11.50
N TRP A 117 1.01 -1.88 12.71
CA TRP A 117 -0.38 -1.91 13.10
C TRP A 117 -0.97 -0.50 13.17
N THR A 118 -2.14 -0.35 12.55
CA THR A 118 -2.94 0.89 12.49
C THR A 118 -4.41 0.57 12.69
N SER A 119 -5.14 1.42 13.41
CA SER A 119 -6.59 1.35 13.62
C SER A 119 -7.17 2.74 13.83
N ASN A 120 -8.45 2.90 13.51
CA ASN A 120 -9.26 4.06 13.88
C ASN A 120 -9.66 4.08 15.37
N SER A 121 -9.38 3.01 16.14
CA SER A 121 -9.60 2.97 17.58
C SER A 121 -8.28 3.05 18.35
N ARG A 122 -8.16 4.08 19.20
CA ARG A 122 -7.08 4.21 20.18
C ARG A 122 -7.01 3.04 21.15
N LYS A 123 -8.14 2.48 21.56
CA LYS A 123 -8.15 1.33 22.48
C LYS A 123 -7.53 0.10 21.84
N VAL A 124 -7.80 -0.11 20.55
CA VAL A 124 -7.16 -1.18 19.78
C VAL A 124 -5.67 -0.90 19.62
N LEU A 125 -5.25 0.32 19.29
CA LEU A 125 -3.83 0.67 19.20
C LEU A 125 -3.08 0.46 20.53
N LEU A 126 -3.69 0.83 21.66
CA LEU A 126 -3.12 0.69 22.99
C LEU A 126 -2.95 -0.77 23.43
N SER A 127 -3.73 -1.72 22.88
CA SER A 127 -3.53 -3.15 23.16
C SER A 127 -2.34 -3.75 22.41
N ILE A 128 -1.77 -3.02 21.45
CA ILE A 128 -0.66 -3.47 20.60
C ILE A 128 0.64 -2.89 21.15
N PRO A 129 1.71 -3.69 21.30
CA PRO A 129 3.01 -3.18 21.71
C PRO A 129 3.55 -2.13 20.73
N GLU A 130 4.21 -1.10 21.25
CA GLU A 130 4.66 0.06 20.48
C GLU A 130 5.58 -0.32 19.32
N GLU A 131 6.45 -1.31 19.50
CA GLU A 131 7.37 -1.81 18.50
C GLU A 131 6.67 -2.32 17.24
N HIS A 132 5.42 -2.80 17.36
CA HIS A 132 4.64 -3.33 16.25
C HIS A 132 3.68 -2.29 15.61
N ARG A 133 3.50 -1.11 16.20
CA ARG A 133 2.63 -0.06 15.64
C ARG A 133 3.28 0.59 14.40
N ALA A 134 2.47 1.24 13.55
CA ALA A 134 3.01 2.06 12.46
C ALA A 134 3.87 3.22 13.00
N SER A 135 4.92 3.62 12.27
CA SER A 135 5.87 4.66 12.68
C SER A 135 5.20 5.98 13.06
N GLU A 136 4.17 6.33 12.32
CA GLU A 136 3.32 7.50 12.45
C GLU A 136 2.52 7.46 13.76
N VAL A 137 2.23 6.25 14.26
CA VAL A 137 1.51 6.02 15.51
C VAL A 137 2.45 5.94 16.72
N LYS A 138 3.69 5.46 16.54
CA LYS A 138 4.67 5.26 17.64
C LYS A 138 4.99 6.55 18.41
N ASN A 139 4.96 7.69 17.73
CA ASN A 139 5.34 8.98 18.33
C ASN A 139 4.15 9.80 18.83
N LEU A 140 2.92 9.27 18.75
CA LEU A 140 1.71 9.95 19.20
C LEU A 140 1.43 9.66 20.67
N ASP A 141 1.14 10.70 21.44
CA ASP A 141 0.37 10.53 22.67
C ASP A 141 -1.08 10.26 22.27
N LEU A 142 -1.45 8.98 22.23
CA LEU A 142 -2.80 8.54 21.85
C LEU A 142 -3.92 9.15 22.71
N ARG A 143 -3.63 9.80 23.84
CA ARG A 143 -4.65 10.49 24.67
C ARG A 143 -4.89 11.93 24.26
N HIS A 144 -3.93 12.57 23.60
CA HIS A 144 -3.95 14.02 23.34
C HIS A 144 -3.76 14.36 21.85
N ASP A 145 -3.05 13.53 21.11
CA ASP A 145 -2.76 13.77 19.69
C ASP A 145 -3.83 13.15 18.80
N ASN A 146 -4.10 13.78 17.66
CA ASN A 146 -4.95 13.23 16.60
C ASN A 146 -4.24 12.08 15.88
N LEU A 147 -4.99 11.09 15.42
CA LEU A 147 -4.41 10.04 14.59
C LEU A 147 -4.01 10.59 13.21
N SER A 148 -3.01 9.95 12.61
CA SER A 148 -2.45 10.30 11.32
C SER A 148 -3.36 9.89 10.15
N VAL A 149 -3.13 10.54 9.01
CA VAL A 149 -3.61 10.06 7.71
C VAL A 149 -2.64 9.00 7.22
N GLU A 150 -3.14 7.78 7.05
CA GLU A 150 -2.39 6.63 6.58
C GLU A 150 -2.68 6.33 5.11
N ARG A 151 -1.94 5.39 4.51
CA ARG A 151 -2.27 4.83 3.20
C ARG A 151 -2.62 3.36 3.32
N THR A 152 -3.74 2.99 2.72
CA THR A 152 -4.24 1.62 2.63
C THR A 152 -4.39 1.26 1.17
N LEU A 153 -3.61 0.29 0.67
CA LEU A 153 -3.56 -0.07 -0.76
C LEU A 153 -3.38 1.13 -1.70
N GLY A 154 -2.63 2.14 -1.24
CA GLY A 154 -2.35 3.38 -1.97
C GLY A 154 -3.41 4.49 -1.83
N VAL A 155 -4.57 4.23 -1.22
CA VAL A 155 -5.61 5.24 -0.94
C VAL A 155 -5.36 5.87 0.43
N GLN A 156 -5.53 7.18 0.59
CA GLN A 156 -5.37 7.83 1.89
C GLN A 156 -6.58 7.58 2.78
N TRP A 157 -6.33 7.27 4.05
CA TRP A 157 -7.32 7.00 5.07
C TRP A 157 -7.05 7.89 6.29
N ASP A 158 -7.98 8.79 6.58
CA ASP A 158 -8.00 9.53 7.84
C ASP A 158 -8.51 8.57 8.92
N THR A 159 -7.59 8.07 9.73
CA THR A 159 -7.90 7.05 10.73
C THR A 159 -8.70 7.63 11.90
N GLU A 160 -8.64 8.93 12.16
CA GLU A 160 -9.42 9.58 13.21
C GLU A 160 -10.91 9.63 12.85
N LYS A 161 -11.20 10.06 11.62
CA LYS A 161 -12.57 10.20 11.11
C LYS A 161 -13.13 8.92 10.52
N ASP A 162 -12.26 7.93 10.28
CA ASP A 162 -12.56 6.72 9.54
C ASP A 162 -13.09 6.99 8.12
N THR A 163 -12.46 7.93 7.41
CA THR A 163 -12.87 8.31 6.05
C THR A 163 -11.71 8.24 5.06
N PHE A 164 -12.00 7.81 3.83
CA PHE A 164 -11.03 7.93 2.75
C PHE A 164 -10.90 9.40 2.35
N THR A 165 -9.66 9.85 2.20
CA THR A 165 -9.36 11.24 1.85
C THR A 165 -8.49 11.29 0.60
N TYR A 166 -8.39 12.48 0.00
CA TYR A 166 -7.58 12.70 -1.19
C TYR A 166 -6.83 14.02 -1.07
N SER A 167 -5.51 13.95 -0.87
CA SER A 167 -4.63 15.11 -0.92
C SER A 167 -4.08 15.26 -2.33
N MET A 168 -4.67 16.18 -3.10
CA MET A 168 -4.18 16.51 -4.43
C MET A 168 -3.29 17.73 -4.37
N LYS A 169 -1.98 17.49 -4.37
CA LYS A 169 -1.01 18.52 -4.75
C LYS A 169 -0.94 18.55 -6.26
N LEU A 170 -1.79 19.37 -6.86
CA LEU A 170 -1.77 19.60 -8.31
C LEU A 170 -0.40 20.14 -8.67
N GLN A 171 0.36 19.35 -9.45
CA GLN A 171 1.66 19.77 -9.91
C GLN A 171 1.47 20.89 -10.92
N ASP A 172 2.25 21.96 -10.77
CA ASP A 172 2.36 22.96 -11.82
C ASP A 172 3.03 22.30 -13.04
N LYS A 173 2.24 22.08 -14.09
CA LYS A 173 2.68 21.44 -15.33
C LYS A 173 2.35 22.36 -16.49
N PRO A 174 3.19 22.35 -17.55
CA PRO A 174 2.89 23.08 -18.77
C PRO A 174 1.51 22.71 -19.32
N MET A 175 0.79 23.70 -19.84
CA MET A 175 -0.54 23.56 -20.47
C MET A 175 -0.43 22.83 -21.82
N THR A 176 -0.05 21.56 -21.75
CA THR A 176 0.25 20.69 -22.89
C THR A 176 -0.48 19.37 -22.68
N ARG A 177 -0.66 18.58 -23.75
CA ARG A 177 -1.29 17.26 -23.62
C ARG A 177 -0.52 16.38 -22.63
N ARG A 178 0.82 16.45 -22.65
CA ARG A 178 1.68 15.74 -21.69
C ARG A 178 1.48 16.22 -20.26
N GLY A 179 1.40 17.52 -20.03
CA GLY A 179 1.18 18.10 -18.71
C GLY A 179 -0.16 17.69 -18.11
N ILE A 180 -1.23 17.81 -18.89
CA ILE A 180 -2.58 17.37 -18.50
C ILE A 180 -2.59 15.87 -18.18
N LEU A 181 -2.02 15.03 -19.07
CA LEU A 181 -1.93 13.58 -18.84
C LEU A 181 -1.15 13.24 -17.56
N SER A 182 -0.05 13.95 -17.31
CA SER A 182 0.76 13.77 -16.10
C SER A 182 -0.03 14.09 -14.84
N ILE A 183 -0.90 15.11 -14.85
CA ILE A 183 -1.75 15.46 -13.72
C ILE A 183 -2.85 14.40 -13.55
N VAL A 184 -3.53 14.00 -14.62
CA VAL A 184 -4.60 12.99 -14.56
C VAL A 184 -4.09 11.66 -14.02
N ASN A 185 -2.91 11.23 -14.47
CA ASN A 185 -2.31 9.96 -14.04
C ASN A 185 -1.67 10.02 -12.65
N SER A 186 -1.45 11.21 -12.06
CA SER A 186 -0.97 11.30 -10.68
C SER A 186 -2.09 11.08 -9.65
N ILE A 187 -3.35 11.14 -10.08
CA ILE A 187 -4.51 10.88 -9.22
C ILE A 187 -4.72 9.37 -9.11
N TYR A 188 -4.40 8.83 -7.92
CA TYR A 188 -4.60 7.42 -7.62
C TYR A 188 -6.02 7.18 -7.09
N ASP A 189 -6.87 6.56 -7.92
CA ASP A 189 -8.28 6.27 -7.59
C ASP A 189 -8.69 4.88 -8.11
N PRO A 190 -8.21 3.79 -7.47
CA PRO A 190 -8.47 2.43 -7.93
C PRO A 190 -9.95 2.02 -7.83
N LEU A 191 -10.72 2.65 -6.93
CA LEU A 191 -12.14 2.36 -6.71
C LEU A 191 -13.09 3.24 -7.54
N GLY A 192 -12.57 4.30 -8.16
CA GLY A 192 -13.36 5.18 -9.01
C GLY A 192 -14.19 6.22 -8.25
N PHE A 193 -13.86 6.53 -6.98
CA PHE A 193 -14.61 7.53 -6.20
C PHE A 193 -14.48 8.94 -6.78
N LEU A 194 -13.33 9.23 -7.41
CA LEU A 194 -13.05 10.50 -8.07
C LEU A 194 -13.41 10.46 -9.57
N ALA A 195 -13.96 9.34 -10.07
CA ALA A 195 -14.29 9.18 -11.49
C ALA A 195 -15.16 10.31 -12.06
N PRO A 196 -16.20 10.84 -11.36
CA PRO A 196 -16.99 11.94 -11.89
C PRO A 196 -16.16 13.20 -12.18
N VAL A 197 -15.15 13.48 -11.37
CA VAL A 197 -14.27 14.65 -11.53
C VAL A 197 -13.19 14.37 -12.59
N ILE A 198 -12.56 13.19 -12.54
CA ILE A 198 -11.47 12.81 -13.45
C ILE A 198 -11.97 12.56 -14.87
N LEU A 199 -13.23 12.12 -15.05
CA LEU A 199 -13.81 11.82 -16.36
C LEU A 199 -13.71 13.01 -17.31
N HIS A 200 -14.00 14.21 -16.82
CA HIS A 200 -13.89 15.42 -17.61
C HIS A 200 -12.45 15.63 -18.09
N ALA A 201 -11.45 15.50 -17.22
CA ALA A 201 -10.05 15.60 -17.64
C ALA A 201 -9.67 14.55 -18.71
N LYS A 202 -10.17 13.31 -18.57
CA LYS A 202 -9.97 12.24 -19.57
C LYS A 202 -10.67 12.51 -20.90
N LEU A 203 -11.85 13.12 -20.89
CA LEU A 203 -12.56 13.53 -22.11
C LEU A 203 -11.80 14.63 -22.85
N LEU A 204 -11.24 15.60 -22.14
CA LEU A 204 -10.40 16.64 -22.75
C LEU A 204 -9.17 16.01 -23.42
N LEU A 205 -8.47 15.09 -22.73
CA LEU A 205 -7.34 14.35 -23.31
C LEU A 205 -7.73 13.59 -24.58
N LYS A 206 -8.93 12.98 -24.59
CA LYS A 206 -9.47 12.28 -25.76
C LYS A 206 -9.69 13.24 -26.93
N ASP A 207 -10.25 14.43 -26.67
CA ASP A 207 -10.53 15.39 -27.74
C ASP A 207 -9.23 16.00 -28.30
N LEU A 208 -8.27 16.36 -27.44
CA LEU A 208 -6.92 16.77 -27.87
C LEU A 208 -6.20 15.69 -28.70
N CYS A 209 -6.45 14.41 -28.39
CA CYS A 209 -5.93 13.29 -29.17
C CYS A 209 -6.59 13.18 -30.55
N LYS A 210 -7.91 13.39 -30.65
CA LYS A 210 -8.63 13.40 -31.94
C LYS A 210 -8.19 14.54 -32.85
N GLU A 211 -7.88 15.69 -32.26
CA GLU A 211 -7.33 16.86 -32.98
C GLU A 211 -5.87 16.68 -33.39
N GLN A 212 -5.24 15.55 -33.05
CA GLN A 212 -3.84 15.23 -33.38
C GLN A 212 -2.82 16.26 -32.88
N ARG A 213 -3.14 16.95 -31.76
CA ARG A 213 -2.22 17.89 -31.12
C ARG A 213 -0.92 17.20 -30.70
N GLY A 214 0.19 17.94 -30.75
CA GLY A 214 1.49 17.48 -30.26
C GLY A 214 1.47 17.20 -28.75
N TRP A 215 2.41 16.39 -28.26
CA TRP A 215 2.53 16.10 -26.82
C TRP A 215 2.87 17.36 -26.00
N ASP A 216 3.76 18.18 -26.55
CA ASP A 216 4.34 19.36 -25.91
C ASP A 216 3.85 20.66 -26.57
N GLU A 217 2.83 20.55 -27.43
CA GLU A 217 2.16 21.70 -28.02
C GLU A 217 1.30 22.39 -26.96
N ASN A 218 1.38 23.73 -26.92
CA ASN A 218 0.61 24.52 -25.97
C ASN A 218 -0.87 24.46 -26.33
N ILE A 219 -1.71 24.19 -25.34
CA ILE A 219 -3.15 24.15 -25.48
C ILE A 219 -3.68 25.55 -25.19
N ASP A 220 -4.52 26.07 -26.09
CA ASP A 220 -5.06 27.42 -26.03
C ASP A 220 -6.58 27.46 -26.24
N GLY A 221 -7.14 28.67 -26.10
CA GLY A 221 -8.56 28.95 -26.30
C GLY A 221 -9.48 28.08 -25.44
N LYS A 222 -10.49 27.51 -26.10
CA LYS A 222 -11.57 26.77 -25.43
C LYS A 222 -11.08 25.59 -24.58
N HIS A 223 -10.02 24.91 -25.01
CA HIS A 223 -9.49 23.73 -24.30
C HIS A 223 -8.74 24.12 -23.02
N ALA A 224 -8.00 25.23 -23.06
CA ALA A 224 -7.33 25.78 -21.88
C ALA A 224 -8.36 26.27 -20.84
N GLU A 225 -9.38 27.02 -21.28
CA GLU A 225 -10.47 27.46 -20.41
C GLU A 225 -11.25 26.30 -19.79
N ASP A 226 -11.51 25.25 -20.58
CA ASP A 226 -12.19 24.04 -20.12
C ASP A 226 -11.35 23.27 -19.10
N TRP A 227 -10.03 23.17 -19.31
CA TRP A 227 -9.11 22.61 -18.34
C TRP A 227 -9.08 23.39 -17.03
N GLU A 228 -8.86 24.70 -17.09
CA GLU A 228 -8.79 25.56 -15.89
C GLU A 228 -10.08 25.51 -15.07
N ARG A 229 -11.24 25.51 -15.75
CA ARG A 229 -12.53 25.35 -15.08
C ARG A 229 -12.61 24.01 -14.35
N ARG A 230 -12.26 22.91 -15.04
CA ARG A 230 -12.32 21.55 -14.46
C ARG A 230 -11.33 21.37 -13.31
N MET A 231 -10.17 22.01 -13.38
CA MET A 231 -9.17 21.95 -12.32
C MET A 231 -9.61 22.62 -11.02
N LYS A 232 -10.51 23.61 -11.08
CA LYS A 232 -11.15 24.15 -9.87
C LYS A 232 -12.01 23.11 -9.17
N ASP A 233 -12.76 22.30 -9.91
CA ASP A 233 -13.57 21.21 -9.33
C ASP A 233 -12.70 20.16 -8.64
N VAL A 234 -11.52 19.88 -9.22
CA VAL A 234 -10.51 19.00 -8.61
C VAL A 234 -10.02 19.59 -7.28
N THR A 235 -9.80 20.92 -7.16
CA THR A 235 -9.40 21.50 -5.86
C THR A 235 -10.44 21.35 -4.75
N HIS A 236 -11.72 21.14 -5.07
CA HIS A 236 -12.75 20.91 -4.06
C HIS A 236 -12.70 19.50 -3.45
N LEU A 237 -12.10 18.53 -4.13
CA LEU A 237 -11.96 17.15 -3.63
C LEU A 237 -11.05 17.06 -2.39
N SER A 238 -10.17 18.04 -2.14
CA SER A 238 -9.40 18.07 -0.89
C SER A 238 -10.27 18.33 0.35
N ASN A 239 -11.50 18.79 0.14
CA ASN A 239 -12.50 19.01 1.21
C ASN A 239 -13.52 17.87 1.29
N PHE A 240 -13.34 16.79 0.52
CA PHE A 240 -14.20 15.62 0.57
C PHE A 240 -13.87 14.83 1.85
N HIS A 241 -14.82 14.80 2.78
CA HIS A 241 -14.75 14.06 4.05
C HIS A 241 -16.04 13.26 4.24
#